data_AF-A0A821L2Y2-F1
#
_entry.id   AF-A0A821L2Y2-F1
#
_cell.length_a   1.000
_cell.length_b   1.000
_cell.length_c   1.000
_cell.angle_alpha   90.00
_cell.angle_beta   90.00
_cell.angle_gamma   90.00
#
_symmetry.space_group_name_H-M   'P 1'
#
loop_
_entity.id
_entity.type
_entity.pdbx_description
1 polymer ?
#
loop_
_entity_poly.entity_id
_entity_poly.type
_entity_poly.pdbx_seq_one_letter_code
_entity_poly.pdbx_strand_id
1 'polypeptide(L)'
;MTYTPELFEKVISAALCSFNSKTTNVEKRNALKFLEDLKENQPVLCSTISFELLKQTNNQSILHHFSLNLLESIIKHKWNILKLDERNLIKKQLFFIIKSTYLKQIFMDSMH
;
A
#
# COMPACT_ATOMS: atom_id res chain seq x y z
N MET A 1 -13.33 1.57 10.38
CA MET A 1 -12.92 2.91 9.90
C MET A 1 -13.31 3.04 8.44
N THR A 2 -13.73 4.22 8.01
CA THR A 2 -13.95 4.52 6.59
C THR A 2 -12.69 5.11 5.98
N TYR A 3 -12.47 4.91 4.67
CA TYR A 3 -11.40 5.58 3.95
C TYR A 3 -11.66 7.09 3.95
N THR A 4 -10.69 7.88 4.40
CA THR A 4 -10.71 9.35 4.32
C THR A 4 -9.37 9.88 3.81
N PRO A 5 -9.35 11.05 3.14
CA PRO A 5 -8.11 11.67 2.70
C PRO A 5 -7.12 11.93 3.84
N GLU A 6 -7.61 12.31 5.02
CA GLU A 6 -6.77 12.57 6.19
C GLU A 6 -6.09 11.30 6.70
N LEU A 7 -6.82 10.18 6.68
CA LEU A 7 -6.24 8.89 7.03
C LEU A 7 -5.18 8.45 6.02
N PHE A 8 -5.44 8.67 4.73
CA PHE A 8 -4.52 8.33 3.66
C PHE A 8 -3.20 9.11 3.80
N GLU A 9 -3.26 10.42 3.99
CA GLU A 9 -2.08 11.26 4.24
C GLU A 9 -1.35 10.86 5.52
N LYS A 10 -2.09 10.50 6.58
CA LYS A 10 -1.49 10.01 7.82
C LYS A 10 -0.71 8.71 7.62
N VAL A 11 -1.21 7.80 6.77
CA VAL A 11 -0.50 6.56 6.44
C VAL A 11 0.75 6.84 5.61
N ILE A 12 0.67 7.75 4.64
CA ILE A 12 1.85 8.20 3.87
C ILE A 12 2.91 8.78 4.81
N SER A 13 2.52 9.71 5.67
CA SER A 13 3.41 10.36 6.62
C SER A 13 4.05 9.35 7.58
N ALA A 14 3.27 8.40 8.12
CA ALA A 14 3.78 7.35 8.98
C ALA A 14 4.76 6.42 8.25
N ALA A 15 4.45 6.02 7.01
CA ALA A 15 5.34 5.21 6.20
C ALA A 15 6.66 5.94 5.96
N LEU A 16 6.64 7.18 5.48
CA LEU A 16 7.85 7.97 5.25
C LEU A 16 8.65 8.21 6.54
N CYS A 17 7.97 8.48 7.65
CA CYS A 17 8.60 8.66 8.96
C CYS A 17 9.38 7.41 9.38
N SER A 18 8.84 6.22 9.10
CA SER A 18 9.45 4.93 9.44
C SER A 18 10.77 4.68 8.69
N PHE A 19 10.90 5.20 7.46
CA PHE A 19 12.08 5.05 6.61
C PHE A 19 13.03 6.26 6.62
N ASN A 20 12.69 7.35 7.31
CA ASN A 20 13.52 8.55 7.38
C ASN A 20 14.66 8.40 8.40
N SER A 21 15.90 8.74 8.04
CA SER A 21 17.05 8.69 8.96
C SER A 21 17.06 9.82 10.00
N LYS A 22 16.34 10.91 9.75
CA LYS A 22 16.31 12.11 10.59
C LYS A 22 15.20 12.11 11.64
N THR A 23 14.23 11.20 11.54
CA THR A 23 13.12 11.09 12.51
C THR A 23 13.61 10.43 13.79
N THR A 24 13.08 10.88 14.93
CA THR A 24 13.48 10.33 16.23
C THR A 24 12.98 8.89 16.39
N ASN A 25 13.65 8.13 17.27
CA ASN A 25 13.22 6.75 17.56
C ASN A 25 11.80 6.69 18.15
N VAL A 26 11.36 7.72 18.86
CA VAL A 26 10.00 7.79 19.43
C VAL A 26 8.97 7.98 18.32
N GLU A 27 9.21 8.90 17.39
CA GLU A 27 8.32 9.12 16.25
C GLU A 27 8.22 7.90 15.35
N LYS A 28 9.36 7.23 15.07
CA LYS A 28 9.37 5.96 14.31
C LYS A 28 8.54 4.87 14.98
N ARG A 29 8.72 4.68 16.29
CA ARG A 29 7.93 3.68 17.05
C ARG A 29 6.44 4.00 17.00
N ASN A 30 6.05 5.26 17.15
CA ASN A 30 4.65 5.67 17.09
C ASN A 30 4.05 5.46 15.69
N ALA A 31 4.81 5.80 14.63
CA ALA A 31 4.42 5.57 13.25
C ALA A 31 4.24 4.08 12.95
N LEU A 32 5.22 3.25 13.31
CA LEU A 32 5.17 1.80 13.12
C LEU A 32 4.01 1.17 13.89
N LYS A 33 3.81 1.56 15.16
CA LYS A 33 2.68 1.09 15.96
C LYS A 33 1.35 1.39 15.28
N PHE A 34 1.16 2.62 14.82
CA PHE A 34 -0.05 3.01 14.09
C PHE A 34 -0.27 2.17 12.83
N LEU A 35 0.79 1.93 12.03
CA LEU A 35 0.70 1.14 10.81
C LEU A 35 0.38 -0.33 11.10
N GLU A 36 0.98 -0.92 12.13
CA GLU A 36 0.71 -2.29 12.56
C GLU A 36 -0.72 -2.45 13.10
N ASP A 37 -1.18 -1.51 13.94
CA ASP A 37 -2.55 -1.49 14.45
C ASP A 37 -3.57 -1.39 13.29
N LEU A 38 -3.29 -0.58 12.28
CA LEU A 38 -4.15 -0.47 11.10
C LEU A 38 -4.18 -1.78 10.29
N LYS A 39 -3.01 -2.38 10.05
CA LYS A 39 -2.86 -3.65 9.31
C LYS A 39 -3.59 -4.81 10.00
N GLU A 40 -3.51 -4.87 11.32
CA GLU A 40 -4.13 -5.94 12.10
C GLU A 40 -5.66 -5.82 12.12
N ASN A 41 -6.16 -4.60 12.32
CA ASN A 41 -7.58 -4.36 12.58
C ASN A 41 -8.41 -4.01 11.33
N GLN A 42 -7.80 -3.57 10.24
CA GLN A 42 -8.50 -3.02 9.07
C GLN A 42 -7.89 -3.49 7.73
N PRO A 43 -7.83 -4.82 7.45
CA PRO A 43 -7.15 -5.36 6.26
C PRO A 43 -7.75 -4.87 4.92
N VAL A 44 -9.07 -4.72 4.85
CA VAL A 44 -9.74 -4.20 3.64
C VAL A 44 -9.32 -2.75 3.37
N LEU A 45 -9.29 -1.91 4.41
CA LEU A 45 -8.87 -0.52 4.30
C LEU A 45 -7.40 -0.40 3.90
N CYS A 46 -6.53 -1.23 4.48
CA CYS A 46 -5.13 -1.32 4.07
C CYS A 46 -5.00 -1.71 2.59
N SER A 47 -5.82 -2.64 2.09
CA SER A 47 -5.80 -2.98 0.66
C SER A 47 -6.19 -1.78 -0.22
N THR A 48 -7.22 -1.01 0.16
CA THR A 48 -7.61 0.21 -0.55
C THR A 48 -6.47 1.23 -0.58
N ILE A 49 -5.85 1.49 0.57
CA ILE A 49 -4.73 2.43 0.68
C ILE A 49 -3.55 2.00 -0.18
N SER A 50 -3.17 0.71 -0.14
CA SER A 50 -2.10 0.19 -1.00
C SER A 50 -2.39 0.40 -2.48
N PHE A 51 -3.62 0.14 -2.93
CA PHE A 51 -3.97 0.33 -4.34
C PHE A 51 -3.99 1.80 -4.74
N GLU A 52 -4.44 2.71 -3.87
CA GLU A 52 -4.36 4.15 -4.14
C GLU A 52 -2.90 4.63 -4.23
N LEU A 53 -2.02 4.16 -3.35
CA LEU A 53 -0.59 4.46 -3.42
C LEU A 53 0.06 3.93 -4.71
N LEU A 54 -0.32 2.74 -5.18
CA LEU A 54 0.20 2.15 -6.42
C LEU A 54 -0.31 2.87 -7.68
N LYS A 55 -1.46 3.55 -7.63
CA LYS A 55 -1.96 4.36 -8.75
C LYS A 55 -1.18 5.66 -8.92
N GLN A 56 -0.58 6.20 -7.86
CA GLN A 56 0.16 7.44 -7.93
C GLN A 56 1.42 7.27 -8.79
N THR A 57 1.49 7.98 -9.91
CA THR A 57 2.57 7.85 -10.91
C THR A 57 3.90 8.44 -10.49
N ASN A 58 3.89 9.41 -9.57
CA ASN A 58 5.09 10.08 -9.06
C ASN A 58 5.48 9.58 -7.66
N ASN A 59 4.98 8.41 -7.26
CA ASN A 59 5.15 7.96 -5.89
C ASN A 59 6.61 7.56 -5.62
N GLN A 60 7.10 7.89 -4.43
CA GLN A 60 8.47 7.56 -4.03
C GLN A 60 8.63 6.03 -3.98
N SER A 61 9.79 5.51 -4.40
CA SER A 61 10.08 4.07 -4.40
C SER A 61 9.78 3.40 -3.04
N ILE A 62 10.02 4.13 -1.94
CA ILE A 62 9.69 3.72 -0.58
C ILE A 62 8.19 3.43 -0.41
N LEU A 63 7.32 4.34 -0.88
CA LEU A 63 5.86 4.20 -0.78
C LEU A 63 5.35 3.09 -1.70
N HIS A 64 5.94 2.93 -2.88
CA HIS A 64 5.63 1.83 -3.77
C HIS A 64 5.96 0.47 -3.13
N HIS A 65 7.18 0.32 -2.58
CA HIS A 65 7.59 -0.87 -1.86
C HIS A 65 6.71 -1.15 -0.64
N PHE A 66 6.43 -0.11 0.17
CA PHE A 66 5.53 -0.22 1.32
C PHE A 66 4.14 -0.74 0.92
N SER A 67 3.58 -0.23 -0.18
CA SER A 67 2.26 -0.63 -0.67
C SER A 67 2.19 -2.10 -1.07
N LEU A 68 3.22 -2.59 -1.76
CA LEU A 68 3.34 -4.00 -2.14
C LEU A 68 3.52 -4.91 -0.92
N ASN A 69 4.40 -4.53 0.00
CA ASN A 69 4.62 -5.27 1.24
C ASN A 69 3.35 -5.35 2.09
N LEU A 70 2.55 -4.28 2.13
CA LEU A 70 1.27 -4.27 2.83
C LEU A 70 0.25 -5.23 2.17
N LEU A 71 0.14 -5.22 0.84
CA LEU A 71 -0.72 -6.18 0.11
C LEU A 71 -0.28 -7.62 0.33
N GLU A 72 1.03 -7.88 0.25
CA GLU A 72 1.60 -9.20 0.51
C GLU A 72 1.26 -9.67 1.92
N SER A 73 1.40 -8.80 2.92
CA SER A 73 1.06 -9.14 4.31
C SER A 73 -0.41 -9.49 4.48
N ILE A 74 -1.32 -8.73 3.86
CA ILE A 74 -2.77 -9.01 3.88
C ILE A 74 -3.06 -10.38 3.22
N ILE A 75 -2.47 -10.65 2.06
CA ILE A 75 -2.67 -11.92 1.34
C ILE A 75 -2.08 -13.10 2.12
N LYS A 76 -0.94 -12.94 2.77
CA LYS A 76 -0.33 -14.02 3.54
C LYS A 76 -1.08 -14.33 4.83
N HIS A 77 -1.50 -13.30 5.57
CA HIS A 77 -1.95 -13.48 6.95
C HIS A 77 -3.45 -13.26 7.15
N LYS A 78 -4.10 -12.48 6.29
CA LYS A 78 -5.50 -12.07 6.44
C LYS A 78 -6.42 -12.63 5.35
N TRP A 79 -5.90 -13.41 4.40
CA TRP A 79 -6.71 -13.92 3.27
C TRP A 79 -7.94 -14.71 3.69
N ASN A 80 -7.83 -15.52 4.73
CA ASN A 80 -8.92 -16.40 5.17
C ASN A 80 -10.06 -15.65 5.88
N ILE A 81 -9.79 -14.46 6.41
CA ILE A 81 -10.82 -13.63 7.06
C ILE A 81 -11.54 -12.71 6.07
N LEU A 82 -11.00 -12.55 4.85
CA LEU A 82 -11.62 -11.74 3.80
C LEU A 82 -12.79 -12.47 3.15
N LYS A 83 -13.85 -11.73 2.86
CA LYS A 83 -15.00 -12.22 2.09
C LYS A 83 -14.57 -12.55 0.67
N LEU A 84 -15.36 -13.39 -0.01
CA LEU A 84 -15.07 -13.79 -1.39
C LEU A 84 -14.98 -12.58 -2.33
N ASP A 85 -15.88 -11.61 -2.20
CA ASP A 85 -15.90 -10.40 -3.02
C ASP A 85 -14.66 -9.52 -2.80
N GLU A 86 -14.21 -9.39 -1.55
CA GLU A 86 -13.00 -8.64 -1.19
C GLU A 86 -11.76 -9.29 -1.82
N ARG A 87 -11.67 -10.63 -1.75
CA ARG A 87 -10.60 -11.40 -2.39
C ARG A 87 -10.59 -11.23 -3.90
N ASN A 88 -11.77 -11.26 -4.52
CA ASN A 88 -11.92 -11.05 -5.97
C ASN A 88 -11.54 -9.63 -6.38
N LEU A 89 -11.90 -8.63 -5.58
CA LEU A 89 -11.51 -7.24 -5.81
C LEU A 89 -9.99 -7.07 -5.76
N ILE A 90 -9.32 -7.61 -4.72
CA ILE A 90 -7.85 -7.58 -4.60
C ILE A 90 -7.19 -8.21 -5.82
N LYS A 91 -7.64 -9.40 -6.24
CA LYS A 91 -7.12 -10.06 -7.44
C LYS A 91 -7.27 -9.18 -8.68
N LYS A 92 -8.46 -8.65 -8.92
CA LYS A 92 -8.76 -7.81 -10.09
C LYS A 92 -7.89 -6.56 -10.13
N GLN A 93 -7.74 -5.87 -8.99
CA GLN A 93 -6.92 -4.66 -8.88
C GLN A 93 -5.43 -4.97 -9.05
N LEU A 94 -4.94 -6.08 -8.50
CA LEU A 94 -3.55 -6.51 -8.66
C LEU A 94 -3.23 -6.82 -10.13
N PHE A 95 -4.09 -7.58 -10.80
CA PHE A 95 -3.92 -7.87 -12.24
C PHE A 95 -3.97 -6.60 -13.09
N PHE A 96 -4.84 -5.65 -12.75
CA PHE A 96 -4.89 -4.35 -13.43
C PHE A 96 -3.55 -3.60 -13.31
N ILE A 97 -2.97 -3.56 -12.10
CA ILE A 97 -1.68 -2.90 -11.86
C ILE A 97 -0.57 -3.58 -12.65
N ILE A 98 -0.44 -4.91 -12.57
CA ILE A 98 0.56 -5.68 -13.32
C ILE A 98 0.45 -5.38 -14.82
N LYS A 99 -0.75 -5.43 -15.38
CA LYS A 99 -1.00 -5.11 -16.79
C LYS A 99 -0.60 -3.68 -17.12
N SER A 100 -0.93 -2.71 -16.27
CA SER A 100 -0.61 -1.31 -16.50
C SER A 100 0.90 -1.04 -16.46
N THR A 101 1.64 -1.69 -15.56
CA THR A 101 3.09 -1.59 -15.46
C THR A 101 3.75 -2.21 -16.69
N TYR A 102 3.29 -3.39 -17.12
CA TYR A 102 3.79 -4.06 -18.32
C TYR A 102 3.57 -3.22 -19.60
N LEU A 103 2.38 -2.61 -19.75
CA LEU A 103 2.11 -1.71 -20.88
C LEU A 103 3.05 -0.49 -20.86
N LYS A 104 3.24 0.15 -19.70
CA LYS A 104 4.19 1.26 -19.58
C LYS A 104 5.60 0.85 -20.00
N GLN A 105 6.04 -0.35 -19.62
CA GLN A 105 7.36 -0.86 -20.00
C GLN A 105 7.46 -1.06 -21.51
N ILE A 106 6.48 -1.70 -22.17
CA ILE A 106 6.48 -1.88 -23.63
C ILE A 106 6.56 -0.53 -24.36
N PHE A 107 5.75 0.46 -23.96
CA PHE A 107 5.74 1.76 -24.63
C PHE A 107 7.04 2.56 -24.40
N MET A 108 7.67 2.41 -23.23
CA MET A 108 8.98 3.02 -22.94
C MET A 108 10.11 2.33 -23.72
N ASP A 109 10.09 0.99 -23.82
CA ASP A 109 11.09 0.21 -24.55
C ASP A 109 10.98 0.40 -26.08
N SER A 110 9.80 0.77 -26.60
CA SER A 110 9.59 1.07 -28.03
C SER A 110 10.05 2.46 -28.50
N MET A 111 10.52 3.30 -27.58
CA MET A 111 10.99 4.68 -27.85
C MET A 111 12.53 4.79 -27.85
N HIS A 112 13.23 3.65 -27.79
CA HIS A 112 14.69 3.53 -27.92
C HIS A 112 15.05 2.63 -29.11
#